data_AF-A0AA86TNT8-F1
#
_entry.id   AF-A0AA86TNT8-F1
#
_cell.length_a   1.000
_cell.length_b   1.000
_cell.length_c   1.000
_cell.angle_alpha   90.00
_cell.angle_beta   90.00
_cell.angle_gamma   90.00
#
_symmetry.space_group_name_H-M   'P 1'
#
loop_
_entity.id
_entity.type
_entity.pdbx_description
1 polymer ?
#
loop_
_entity_poly.entity_id
_entity_poly.type
_entity_poly.pdbx_seq_one_letter_code
_entity_poly.pdbx_strand_id
1 'polypeptide(L)'
;MYNDPTDQAVYCVYCSRMPCVYNSMDTGCNADLNCEHTVPQSFFNKQDLMVSDTHHLRTAWSKANNGRQNYPFKRLNGTSGTFFGPNFTQTTKQPPQIENWSVLDKGLARDRFNWGTRRGQSLTFTPGTQPKPEVLPK
;
A
#
# COMPACT_ATOMS: atom_id res chain seq x y z
N MET A 1 -9.81 4.49 4.79
CA MET A 1 -9.00 5.56 5.39
C MET A 1 -9.07 5.39 6.89
N TYR A 2 -7.95 5.12 7.57
CA TYR A 2 -7.95 4.98 9.04
C TYR A 2 -7.56 6.33 9.62
N ASN A 3 -8.56 7.02 10.16
CA ASN A 3 -8.39 8.30 10.84
C ASN A 3 -8.59 8.05 12.32
N ASP A 4 -7.64 8.51 13.15
CA ASP A 4 -7.78 8.43 14.59
C ASP A 4 -8.02 9.85 15.15
N PRO A 5 -9.22 10.11 15.72
CA PRO A 5 -9.53 11.41 16.31
C PRO A 5 -8.72 11.70 17.59
N THR A 6 -8.17 10.68 18.25
CA THR A 6 -7.38 10.82 19.48
C THR A 6 -5.95 11.28 19.18
N ASP A 7 -5.34 10.69 18.14
CA ASP A 7 -3.98 11.02 17.69
C ASP A 7 -3.95 12.21 16.70
N GLN A 8 -5.13 12.73 16.35
CA GLN A 8 -5.35 13.78 15.37
C GLN A 8 -4.59 13.56 14.05
N ALA A 9 -4.55 12.32 13.55
CA ALA A 9 -3.76 11.98 12.37
C ALA A 9 -4.46 11.03 11.39
N VAL A 10 -4.03 11.11 10.13
CA VAL A 10 -4.37 10.13 9.09
C VAL A 10 -3.29 9.06 9.02
N TYR A 11 -3.71 7.81 8.88
CA TYR A 11 -2.78 6.69 8.71
C TYR A 11 -2.71 6.23 7.26
N CYS A 12 -1.47 6.13 6.78
CA CYS A 12 -1.14 5.46 5.54
C CYS A 12 -0.75 4.01 5.76
N VAL A 13 -1.05 3.21 4.74
CA VAL A 13 -0.62 1.82 4.66
C VAL A 13 0.90 1.70 4.83
N TYR A 14 1.70 2.47 4.07
CA TYR A 14 3.16 2.33 4.07
C TYR A 14 3.90 3.09 5.17
N CYS A 15 3.48 4.31 5.45
CA CYS A 15 4.24 5.26 6.27
C CYS A 15 3.69 5.43 7.68
N SER A 16 2.69 4.66 8.12
CA SER A 16 2.07 4.82 9.43
C SER A 16 1.32 6.15 9.60
N ARG A 17 1.68 6.94 10.61
CA ARG A 17 1.13 8.27 10.87
C ARG A 17 1.66 9.26 9.85
N MET A 18 0.76 9.98 9.19
CA MET A 18 1.10 11.12 8.35
C MET A 18 1.14 12.40 9.20
N PRO A 19 1.86 13.46 8.77
CA PRO A 19 1.96 14.71 9.54
C PRO A 19 0.67 15.55 9.44
N CYS A 20 -0.38 15.02 8.82
CA CYS A 20 -1.61 15.73 8.57
C CYS A 20 -2.57 15.65 9.73
N VAL A 21 -3.15 16.80 10.07
CA VAL A 21 -4.09 16.94 11.18
C VAL A 21 -5.45 16.41 10.77
N TYR A 22 -6.00 15.53 11.59
CA TYR A 22 -7.38 15.06 11.47
C TYR A 22 -8.35 16.24 11.58
N ASN A 23 -9.34 16.31 10.69
CA ASN A 23 -10.37 17.36 10.67
C ASN A 23 -9.83 18.78 10.41
N SER A 24 -8.72 18.90 9.68
CA SER A 24 -8.22 20.17 9.16
C SER A 24 -8.67 20.38 7.71
N MET A 25 -9.05 21.62 7.36
CA MET A 25 -9.26 22.04 5.97
C MET A 25 -7.95 22.45 5.27
N ASP A 26 -6.80 22.30 5.93
CA ASP A 26 -5.49 22.55 5.34
C ASP A 26 -5.21 21.55 4.20
N THR A 27 -5.20 22.07 2.98
CA THR A 27 -4.93 21.29 1.77
C THR A 27 -3.43 21.00 1.59
N GLY A 28 -2.54 21.68 2.32
CA GLY A 28 -1.09 21.48 2.19
C GLY A 28 -0.66 20.04 2.47
N CYS A 29 -1.34 19.39 3.41
CA CYS A 29 -1.13 17.99 3.75
C CYS A 29 -1.76 16.98 2.77
N ASN A 30 -2.70 17.42 1.93
CA ASN A 30 -3.37 16.56 0.95
C ASN A 30 -2.58 16.42 -0.35
N ALA A 31 -1.61 17.31 -0.61
CA ALA A 31 -0.82 17.32 -1.84
C ALA A 31 -0.07 15.99 -2.09
N ASP A 32 0.33 15.32 -1.01
CA ASP A 32 1.09 14.08 -1.04
C ASP A 32 0.24 12.83 -0.76
N LEU A 33 -1.10 12.96 -0.69
CA LEU A 33 -1.99 11.83 -0.51
C LEU A 33 -2.30 11.16 -1.85
N ASN A 34 -2.27 9.84 -1.85
CA ASN A 34 -2.68 9.03 -2.99
C ASN A 34 -3.53 7.84 -2.52
N CYS A 35 -4.30 7.27 -3.45
CA CYS A 35 -5.07 6.06 -3.21
C CYS A 35 -4.27 4.84 -3.69
N GLU A 36 -4.03 3.91 -2.77
CA GLU A 36 -3.36 2.65 -3.02
C GLU A 36 -4.38 1.56 -3.34
N HIS A 37 -4.19 0.92 -4.49
CA HIS A 37 -4.87 -0.31 -4.85
C HIS A 37 -4.08 -1.50 -4.33
N THR A 38 -4.57 -2.13 -3.25
CA THR A 38 -3.90 -3.32 -2.67
C THR A 38 -3.77 -4.42 -3.74
N VAL A 39 -4.84 -4.62 -4.52
CA VAL A 39 -4.83 -5.40 -5.76
C VAL A 39 -4.60 -4.43 -6.93
N PRO A 40 -3.46 -4.49 -7.62
CA PRO A 40 -3.12 -3.51 -8.64
C PRO A 40 -4.13 -3.47 -9.79
N GLN A 41 -4.36 -2.27 -10.32
CA GLN A 41 -5.38 -2.01 -11.35
C GLN A 41 -5.18 -2.82 -12.64
N SER A 42 -3.94 -3.20 -12.93
CA SER A 42 -3.55 -4.04 -14.06
C SER A 42 -4.07 -5.48 -13.98
N PHE A 43 -4.40 -5.98 -12.78
CA PHE A 43 -4.87 -7.36 -12.61
C PHE A 43 -6.30 -7.58 -13.13
N PHE A 44 -7.08 -6.50 -13.26
CA PHE A 44 -8.48 -6.55 -13.67
C PHE A 44 -8.76 -5.63 -14.86
N ASN A 45 -7.74 -5.36 -15.70
CA ASN A 45 -7.86 -4.52 -16.89
C ASN A 45 -8.50 -3.13 -16.63
N LYS A 46 -8.35 -2.59 -15.42
CA LYS A 46 -8.91 -1.29 -15.04
C LYS A 46 -10.43 -1.17 -15.15
N GLN A 47 -11.17 -2.27 -14.99
CA GLN A 47 -12.64 -2.23 -14.94
C GLN A 47 -13.15 -1.28 -13.84
N ASP A 48 -13.97 -0.30 -14.22
CA ASP A 48 -14.36 0.85 -13.38
C ASP A 48 -14.98 0.48 -12.01
N LEU A 49 -15.76 -0.59 -11.97
CA LEU A 49 -16.36 -1.09 -10.73
C LEU A 49 -15.29 -1.55 -9.75
N MET A 50 -14.24 -2.20 -10.25
CA MET A 50 -13.13 -2.62 -9.41
C MET A 50 -12.24 -1.43 -9.06
N VAL A 51 -12.04 -0.44 -9.93
CA VAL A 51 -11.22 0.74 -9.58
C VAL A 51 -11.77 1.48 -8.35
N SER A 52 -13.09 1.53 -8.21
CA SER A 52 -13.81 2.25 -7.15
C SER A 52 -14.14 1.40 -5.91
N ASP A 53 -13.81 0.10 -5.90
CA ASP A 53 -14.13 -0.78 -4.78
C ASP A 53 -13.30 -0.44 -3.53
N THR A 54 -14.00 0.15 -2.56
CA THR A 54 -13.45 0.57 -1.26
C THR A 54 -12.76 -0.54 -0.46
N HIS A 55 -13.05 -1.82 -0.71
CA HIS A 55 -12.45 -2.94 0.02
C HIS A 55 -10.95 -3.12 -0.25
N HIS A 56 -10.47 -2.70 -1.42
CA HIS A 56 -9.05 -2.75 -1.76
C HIS A 56 -8.42 -1.37 -1.99
N LEU A 57 -9.13 -0.28 -1.64
CA LEU A 57 -8.59 1.08 -1.64
C LEU A 57 -8.05 1.44 -0.25
N ARG A 58 -6.80 1.88 -0.21
CA ARG A 58 -6.12 2.31 1.02
C ARG A 58 -5.53 3.70 0.84
N THR A 59 -5.42 4.45 1.93
CA THR A 59 -4.72 5.74 1.92
C THR A 59 -3.22 5.48 1.93
N ALA A 60 -2.49 6.15 1.05
CA ALA A 60 -1.05 6.01 0.93
C ALA A 60 -0.37 7.36 0.68
N TRP A 61 0.89 7.43 1.06
CA TRP A 61 1.74 8.54 0.65
C TRP A 61 2.12 8.35 -0.82
N SER A 62 1.95 9.40 -1.63
CA SER A 62 2.19 9.41 -3.07
C SER A 62 3.56 8.83 -3.43
N LYS A 63 4.61 9.23 -2.71
CA LYS A 63 5.97 8.72 -2.95
C LYS A 63 6.12 7.22 -2.70
N ALA A 64 5.48 6.71 -1.65
CA ALA A 64 5.54 5.29 -1.32
C ALA A 64 4.69 4.44 -2.29
N ASN A 65 3.50 4.92 -2.67
CA ASN A 65 2.65 4.28 -3.68
C ASN A 65 3.37 4.22 -5.04
N ASN A 66 3.94 5.34 -5.49
CA ASN A 66 4.73 5.40 -6.72
C ASN A 66 5.99 4.52 -6.64
N GLY A 67 6.55 4.30 -5.45
CA GLY A 67 7.63 3.33 -5.26
C GLY A 67 7.14 1.88 -5.40
N ARG A 68 5.96 1.56 -4.85
CA ARG A 68 5.41 0.19 -4.85
C ARG A 68 4.99 -0.30 -6.23
N GLN A 69 4.55 0.58 -7.13
CA GLN A 69 4.19 0.20 -8.51
C GLN A 69 3.20 -0.97 -8.54
N ASN A 70 3.48 -2.01 -9.33
CA ASN A 70 2.71 -3.25 -9.42
C ASN A 70 3.43 -4.41 -8.72
N TYR A 71 4.34 -4.10 -7.78
CA TYR A 71 5.16 -5.11 -7.13
C TYR A 71 4.35 -5.93 -6.12
N PRO A 72 4.56 -7.27 -6.07
CA PRO A 72 3.90 -8.11 -5.10
C PRO A 72 4.43 -7.85 -3.69
N PHE A 73 3.56 -8.07 -2.70
CA PHE A 73 3.97 -7.98 -1.30
C PHE A 73 4.77 -9.21 -0.90
N LYS A 74 5.92 -9.00 -0.24
CA LYS A 74 6.74 -10.08 0.30
C LYS A 74 7.38 -9.66 1.62
N ARG A 75 7.61 -10.64 2.49
CA ARG A 75 8.46 -10.45 3.67
C ARG A 75 9.91 -10.26 3.23
N LEU A 76 10.43 -9.06 3.48
CA LEU A 76 11.84 -8.71 3.29
C LEU A 76 12.59 -8.82 4.62
N ASN A 77 13.77 -9.44 4.58
CA ASN A 77 14.65 -9.64 5.75
C ASN A 77 15.49 -8.39 6.10
N GLY A 78 15.24 -7.26 5.44
CA GLY A 78 15.43 -5.95 6.03
C GLY A 78 16.77 -5.25 5.84
N THR A 79 17.70 -5.85 5.10
CA THR A 79 19.07 -5.33 5.02
C THR A 79 19.28 -4.31 3.89
N SER A 80 18.32 -4.16 2.99
CA SER A 80 18.46 -3.35 1.78
C SER A 80 17.10 -2.84 1.31
N GLY A 81 17.06 -1.62 0.79
CA GLY A 81 15.84 -1.03 0.22
C GLY A 81 15.61 0.42 0.64
N THR A 82 14.54 1.00 0.11
CA THR A 82 14.04 2.31 0.54
C THR A 82 13.02 2.09 1.65
N PHE A 83 13.26 2.70 2.81
CA PHE A 83 12.39 2.61 3.97
C PHE A 83 11.45 3.82 4.04
N PHE A 84 10.18 3.57 4.29
CA PHE A 84 9.14 4.57 4.46
C PHE A 84 8.57 4.48 5.86
N GLY A 85 8.57 5.61 6.58
CA GLY A 85 8.21 5.68 7.99
C GLY A 85 7.27 6.84 8.30
N PRO A 86 6.98 7.09 9.59
CA PRO A 86 6.07 8.14 10.04
C PRO A 86 6.45 9.52 9.49
N ASN A 87 5.44 10.38 9.38
CA ASN A 87 5.57 11.80 9.06
C ASN A 87 6.31 12.06 7.74
N PHE A 88 6.02 11.28 6.68
CA PHE A 88 6.68 11.36 5.37
C PHE A 88 8.21 11.20 5.41
N THR A 89 8.69 10.42 6.38
CA THR A 89 10.13 10.13 6.48
C THR A 89 10.52 9.01 5.52
N GLN A 90 11.60 9.24 4.78
CA GLN A 90 12.24 8.23 3.93
C GLN A 90 13.73 8.12 4.26
N THR A 91 14.24 6.90 4.33
CA THR A 91 15.68 6.63 4.49
C THR A 91 16.11 5.45 3.63
N THR A 92 17.36 5.47 3.17
CA THR A 92 18.03 4.32 2.53
C THR A 92 18.85 3.51 3.53
N LYS A 93 19.23 4.13 4.65
CA LYS A 93 19.84 3.45 5.79
C LYS A 93 18.75 2.74 6.59
N GLN A 94 18.98 1.49 6.96
CA GLN A 94 18.06 0.72 7.79
C GLN A 94 17.78 1.48 9.11
N PRO A 95 16.50 1.81 9.40
CA PRO A 95 16.12 2.48 10.63
C PRO A 95 16.08 1.49 11.81
N PRO A 96 16.23 1.97 13.06
CA PRO A 96 15.97 1.16 14.25
C PRO A 96 14.50 0.70 14.27
N GLN A 97 14.26 -0.55 14.73
CA GLN A 97 12.95 -1.21 14.69
C GLN A 97 12.33 -1.21 13.30
N ILE A 98 12.93 -1.99 12.40
CA ILE A 98 12.51 -2.13 11.01
C ILE A 98 11.05 -2.56 10.85
N GLU A 99 10.46 -3.20 11.85
CA GLU A 99 9.06 -3.64 11.88
C GLU A 99 8.08 -2.47 11.79
N ASN A 100 8.49 -1.27 12.23
CA ASN A 100 7.67 -0.07 12.19
C ASN A 100 7.70 0.63 10.82
N TRP A 101 8.53 0.16 9.90
CA TRP A 101 8.79 0.76 8.59
C TRP A 101 8.36 -0.17 7.45
N SER A 102 7.78 0.42 6.41
CA SER A 102 7.63 -0.28 5.13
C SER A 102 8.93 -0.20 4.36
N VAL A 103 9.24 -1.24 3.58
CA VAL A 103 10.46 -1.29 2.78
C VAL A 103 10.17 -1.72 1.36
N LEU A 104 10.79 -1.03 0.41
CA LEU A 104 10.80 -1.37 -0.99
C LEU A 104 12.21 -1.82 -1.38
N ASP A 105 12.36 -3.08 -1.80
CA ASP A 105 13.64 -3.63 -2.23
C ASP A 105 13.48 -4.38 -3.56
N LYS A 106 14.27 -4.01 -4.58
CA LYS A 106 14.38 -4.70 -5.88
C LYS A 106 13.06 -5.17 -6.50
N GLY A 107 12.02 -4.33 -6.46
CA GLY A 107 10.71 -4.68 -7.02
C GLY A 107 9.86 -5.61 -6.15
N LEU A 108 10.11 -5.62 -4.84
CA LEU A 108 9.30 -6.28 -3.83
C LEU A 108 8.96 -5.26 -2.74
N ALA A 109 7.68 -5.19 -2.38
CA ALA A 109 7.21 -4.30 -1.33
C ALA A 109 6.93 -5.10 -0.06
N ARG A 110 7.36 -4.60 1.08
CA ARG A 110 6.91 -5.07 2.40
C ARG A 110 6.11 -3.96 3.05
N ASP A 111 4.81 -4.19 3.20
CA ASP A 111 3.95 -3.37 4.04
C ASP A 111 4.28 -3.62 5.53
N ARG A 112 4.16 -2.58 6.35
CA ARG A 112 4.18 -2.66 7.82
C ARG A 112 3.07 -3.56 8.35
N PHE A 113 1.90 -3.51 7.71
CA PHE A 113 0.78 -4.33 8.07
C PHE A 113 0.87 -5.60 7.23
N ASN A 114 1.35 -6.67 7.85
CA ASN A 114 1.59 -7.93 7.17
C ASN A 114 0.25 -8.62 6.80
N TRP A 115 -0.45 -8.10 5.78
CA TRP A 115 -1.75 -8.60 5.31
C TRP A 115 -1.71 -10.07 4.85
N GLY A 116 -0.51 -10.63 4.60
CA GLY A 116 -0.32 -12.02 4.20
C GLY A 116 -0.02 -13.03 5.32
N THR A 117 0.22 -12.61 6.58
CA THR A 117 0.77 -13.53 7.61
C THR A 117 -0.13 -13.75 8.83
N ARG A 118 -1.36 -13.22 8.87
CA ARG A 118 -2.31 -13.62 9.94
C ARG A 118 -2.81 -15.07 9.84
N ARG A 119 -2.40 -15.84 8.83
CA ARG A 119 -2.59 -17.31 8.75
C ARG A 119 -1.56 -17.99 7.85
N GLY A 120 -0.27 -18.01 8.22
CA GLY A 120 0.69 -19.05 7.78
C GLY A 120 0.78 -19.48 6.31
N GLN A 121 0.23 -18.76 5.34
CA GLN A 121 0.19 -19.14 3.93
C GLN A 121 0.93 -18.07 3.13
N SER A 122 2.09 -18.46 2.61
CA SER A 122 2.77 -17.71 1.56
C SER A 122 1.87 -17.70 0.33
N LEU A 123 1.21 -16.57 0.04
CA LEU A 123 0.44 -16.42 -1.19
C LEU A 123 1.41 -16.31 -2.37
N THR A 124 1.80 -17.45 -2.94
CA THR A 124 2.34 -17.49 -4.30
C THR A 124 1.18 -17.33 -5.26
N PHE A 125 0.99 -16.12 -5.78
CA PHE A 125 0.10 -15.87 -6.91
C PHE A 125 0.81 -16.34 -8.18
N THR A 126 0.57 -17.60 -8.58
CA THR A 126 0.83 -18.02 -9.95
C THR A 126 -0.11 -17.23 -10.87
N PRO A 127 0.33 -16.67 -12.00
CA PRO A 127 -0.57 -16.07 -12.98
C PRO A 127 -1.53 -17.15 -13.48
N GLY A 128 -2.71 -17.24 -12.86
CA GLY A 128 -3.76 -18.14 -13.29
C GLY A 128 -4.31 -17.65 -14.62
N THR A 129 -4.25 -18.52 -15.62
CA THR A 129 -4.99 -18.36 -16.88
C THR A 129 -6.44 -17.98 -16.54
N GLN A 130 -6.83 -16.75 -16.86
CA GLN A 130 -8.21 -16.31 -16.65
C GLN A 130 -9.15 -17.24 -17.45
N PRO A 131 -10.21 -17.79 -16.86
CA PRO A 131 -11.23 -18.48 -17.64
C PRO A 131 -11.81 -17.50 -18.65
N LYS A 132 -11.82 -17.91 -19.92
CA LYS A 132 -12.33 -17.15 -21.07
C LYS A 132 -13.78 -16.72 -20.77
N PRO A 133 -14.18 -15.45 -21.04
CA PRO A 133 -15.56 -15.03 -20.86
C PRO A 133 -16.47 -15.90 -21.73
N GLU A 134 -17.46 -16.53 -21.09
CA GLU A 134 -18.50 -17.29 -21.75
C GLU A 134 -19.35 -16.33 -22.57
N VAL A 135 -19.41 -16.57 -23.88
CA VAL A 135 -20.20 -15.76 -24.81
C VAL A 135 -21.66 -16.15 -24.59
N LEU A 136 -22.45 -15.23 -24.05
CA LEU A 136 -23.91 -15.38 -23.96
C LEU A 136 -24.48 -15.56 -25.37
N PRO A 137 -25.26 -16.63 -25.65
CA PRO A 137 -25.93 -16.79 -26.93
C PRO A 137 -26.97 -15.68 -27.14
N LYS A 138 -27.06 -15.20 -28.38
CA LYS A 138 -27.95 -14.13 -28.83
C LYS A 138 -29.42 -14.51 -28.74
#